data_AF-A0A832CGJ7-F1
#
_entry.id   AF-A0A832CGJ7-F1
#
_cell.length_a   1.000
_cell.length_b   1.000
_cell.length_c   1.000
_cell.angle_alpha   90.00
_cell.angle_beta   90.00
_cell.angle_gamma   90.00
#
_symmetry.space_group_name_H-M   'P 1'
#
loop_
_entity.id
_entity.type
_entity.pdbx_description
1 polymer ?
#
loop_
_entity_poly.entity_id
_entity_poly.type
_entity_poly.pdbx_seq_one_letter_code
_entity_poly.pdbx_strand_id
1 'polypeptide(L)'
;MNGIFLSNTEEPQQNWGDCTNAGFNLIGATKLTFFARGEKGGEEVEFFVGGIGWPDKPHRESLPKVSTGCVTLSKEWKQYTIDLTGKDLRYVLSGFGWVTNAPRNLGQEITFYIDDIRFDLERPDDLRFIASYETLPTQKNDFDVVMRNVAFTYDNALALLAFLSNGSTDDLRRAEILADALVYASQNDRFYNDGRLRNAYASGDLKSFPGWRSDGKEGSARLPGFWDCEKKRWFEDEFCVSTHTGNVAWAMIALISAYERFDKEEYLSTAERLGEWVEENLRDNRGAKGYLGGFHGWEPNPKKLLYKSTEHNLDLYVAFTRLYELTGDPKWKERALHAKGFVLAMWDEREGKFWTGTMEDGVTINRDVVPLDVQAWAILALRDDVQKYMDALSYAEKHHAVGGGFDFDTDRDGIWYEGTAQMAVAYIAVGEKERAYRLIELIEKAQLPNGAIPAASKDGLTTGFNWFYFHRGHLGATAWYILAKLGVNPYWVK
;
A
#
# COMPACT_ATOMS: atom_id res chain seq x y z
N MET A 1 7.48 -12.94 -23.70
CA MET A 1 8.92 -12.75 -23.42
C MET A 1 9.05 -11.80 -22.25
N ASN A 2 9.95 -12.08 -21.31
CA ASN A 2 10.31 -11.17 -20.23
C ASN A 2 10.99 -9.97 -20.89
N GLY A 3 10.33 -8.82 -20.78
CA GLY A 3 10.98 -7.56 -21.11
C GLY A 3 12.05 -7.26 -20.07
N ILE A 4 13.17 -6.70 -20.51
CA ILE A 4 14.14 -6.02 -19.64
C ILE A 4 13.75 -4.56 -19.54
N PHE A 5 14.00 -3.94 -18.40
CA PHE A 5 13.77 -2.51 -18.21
C PHE A 5 15.08 -1.89 -17.75
N LEU A 6 15.83 -1.31 -18.68
CA LEU A 6 17.17 -0.77 -18.40
C LEU A 6 17.08 0.68 -17.93
N SER A 7 18.13 1.16 -17.27
CA SER A 7 18.26 2.57 -16.90
C SER A 7 18.04 3.48 -18.12
N ASN A 8 17.25 4.55 -17.95
CA ASN A 8 16.91 5.53 -18.99
C ASN A 8 16.02 5.01 -20.13
N THR A 9 15.33 3.89 -19.95
CA THR A 9 14.29 3.43 -20.88
C THR A 9 12.89 3.84 -20.39
N GLU A 10 12.01 4.18 -21.32
CA GLU A 10 10.61 4.53 -21.01
C GLU A 10 9.64 3.34 -21.20
N GLU A 11 10.12 2.27 -21.84
CA GLU A 11 9.36 1.04 -22.07
C GLU A 11 10.25 -0.21 -21.96
N PRO A 12 9.70 -1.37 -21.56
CA PRO A 12 10.44 -2.62 -21.52
C PRO A 12 10.93 -3.03 -22.91
N GLN A 13 12.20 -3.41 -23.01
CA GLN A 13 12.82 -3.93 -24.23
C GLN A 13 12.73 -5.45 -24.29
N GLN A 14 12.66 -6.01 -25.49
CA GLN A 14 12.64 -7.47 -25.66
C GLN A 14 14.00 -8.07 -25.26
N ASN A 15 13.97 -9.19 -24.52
CA ASN A 15 15.15 -9.99 -24.25
C ASN A 15 15.03 -11.37 -24.92
N TRP A 16 15.98 -11.67 -25.80
CA TRP A 16 16.05 -12.91 -26.57
C TRP A 16 17.12 -13.89 -26.05
N GLY A 17 17.56 -13.72 -24.80
CA GLY A 17 18.64 -14.51 -24.18
C GLY A 17 20.00 -13.80 -24.19
N ASP A 18 19.99 -12.49 -24.43
CA ASP A 18 21.20 -11.66 -24.50
C ASP A 18 21.55 -11.05 -23.14
N CYS A 19 20.58 -10.91 -22.23
CA CYS A 19 20.79 -10.31 -20.91
C CYS A 19 20.87 -11.36 -19.81
N THR A 20 21.89 -11.23 -18.96
CA THR A 20 22.02 -12.01 -17.72
C THR A 20 20.95 -11.61 -16.70
N ASN A 21 20.63 -12.51 -15.77
CA ASN A 21 19.76 -12.26 -14.61
C ASN A 21 18.35 -11.74 -14.96
N ALA A 22 17.83 -12.08 -16.14
CA ALA A 22 16.52 -11.65 -16.62
C ALA A 22 15.45 -12.77 -16.61
N GLY A 23 15.85 -13.99 -16.25
CA GLY A 23 14.96 -15.14 -16.13
C GLY A 23 14.35 -15.24 -14.73
N PHE A 24 13.09 -15.66 -14.67
CA PHE A 24 12.47 -16.09 -13.42
C PHE A 24 12.94 -17.50 -13.05
N ASN A 25 13.12 -17.73 -11.76
CA ASN A 25 13.20 -19.08 -11.21
C ASN A 25 11.79 -19.56 -10.86
N LEU A 26 11.31 -20.57 -11.58
CA LEU A 26 9.98 -21.16 -11.40
C LEU A 26 10.08 -22.63 -10.97
N ILE A 27 11.20 -23.04 -10.36
CA ILE A 27 11.33 -24.38 -9.78
C ILE A 27 10.16 -24.64 -8.82
N GLY A 28 9.55 -25.81 -8.95
CA GLY A 28 8.41 -26.24 -8.14
C GLY A 28 7.09 -26.21 -8.91
N ALA A 29 6.97 -25.38 -9.95
CA ALA A 29 5.80 -25.41 -10.82
C ALA A 29 5.77 -26.75 -11.60
N THR A 30 4.60 -27.39 -11.61
CA THR A 30 4.35 -28.64 -12.36
C THR A 30 3.46 -28.42 -13.57
N LYS A 31 2.80 -27.28 -13.69
CA LYS A 31 1.96 -26.90 -14.84
C LYS A 31 1.81 -25.39 -14.98
N LEU A 32 1.55 -24.97 -16.21
CA LEU A 32 0.94 -23.68 -16.49
C LEU A 32 -0.51 -23.89 -16.93
N THR A 33 -1.43 -23.16 -16.32
CA THR A 33 -2.86 -23.16 -16.69
C THR A 33 -3.29 -21.80 -17.20
N PHE A 34 -4.25 -21.80 -18.11
CA PHE A 34 -4.86 -20.58 -18.65
C PHE A 34 -6.25 -20.91 -19.22
N PHE A 35 -7.11 -19.92 -19.33
CA PHE A 35 -8.36 -20.04 -20.06
C PHE A 35 -8.19 -19.44 -21.46
N ALA A 36 -8.79 -20.08 -22.46
CA ALA A 36 -8.88 -19.53 -23.80
C ALA A 36 -10.23 -19.83 -24.43
N ARG A 37 -10.67 -18.92 -25.30
CA ARG A 37 -11.81 -19.13 -26.20
C ARG A 37 -11.60 -18.39 -27.52
N GLY A 38 -12.19 -18.95 -28.57
CA GLY A 38 -12.34 -18.29 -29.85
C GLY A 38 -13.50 -17.28 -29.83
N GLU A 39 -13.42 -16.25 -30.67
CA GLU A 39 -14.55 -15.37 -30.88
C GLU A 39 -15.68 -16.09 -31.63
N LYS A 40 -15.32 -16.84 -32.67
CA LYS A 40 -16.24 -17.60 -33.53
C LYS A 40 -16.18 -19.10 -33.26
N GLY A 41 -15.14 -19.59 -32.57
CA GLY A 41 -14.88 -21.02 -32.44
C GLY A 41 -14.36 -21.58 -33.77
N GLY A 42 -13.40 -22.51 -33.68
CA GLY A 42 -12.68 -23.04 -34.84
C GLY A 42 -11.30 -22.41 -35.07
N GLU A 43 -10.94 -21.35 -34.35
CA GLU A 43 -9.63 -20.71 -34.42
C GLU A 43 -8.53 -21.70 -33.99
N GLU A 44 -7.49 -21.82 -34.79
CA GLU A 44 -6.35 -22.70 -34.54
C GLU A 44 -5.17 -21.92 -33.95
N VAL A 45 -4.82 -22.21 -32.70
CA VAL A 45 -3.76 -21.53 -31.94
C VAL A 45 -2.90 -22.56 -31.22
N GLU A 46 -1.58 -22.36 -31.21
CA GLU A 46 -0.65 -23.14 -30.39
C GLU A 46 -0.19 -22.27 -29.22
N PHE A 47 -0.32 -22.76 -27.98
CA PHE A 47 0.19 -22.09 -26.78
C PHE A 47 1.47 -22.78 -26.30
N PHE A 48 2.39 -22.02 -25.70
CA PHE A 48 3.67 -22.55 -25.26
C PHE A 48 4.32 -21.76 -24.12
N VAL A 49 5.32 -22.39 -23.49
CA VAL A 49 6.24 -21.83 -22.50
C VAL A 49 7.68 -22.18 -22.93
N GLY A 50 8.62 -21.28 -22.70
CA GLY A 50 10.05 -21.49 -22.96
C GLY A 50 10.46 -21.40 -24.44
N GLY A 51 11.74 -21.72 -24.72
CA GLY A 51 12.32 -21.77 -26.07
C GLY A 51 13.15 -20.56 -26.52
N ILE A 52 13.29 -19.51 -25.70
CA ILE A 52 14.07 -18.31 -26.02
C ILE A 52 15.58 -18.59 -25.92
N GLY A 53 16.30 -18.09 -26.93
CA GLY A 53 17.76 -18.09 -26.99
C GLY A 53 18.43 -19.39 -27.44
N TRP A 54 17.65 -20.39 -27.83
CA TRP A 54 18.21 -21.64 -28.35
C TRP A 54 18.67 -21.51 -29.82
N PRO A 55 19.75 -22.20 -30.24
CA PRO A 55 20.71 -22.92 -29.39
C PRO A 55 21.82 -22.03 -28.81
N ASP A 56 22.05 -20.83 -29.37
CA ASP A 56 23.37 -20.19 -29.32
C ASP A 56 23.48 -18.95 -28.43
N LYS A 57 22.39 -18.52 -27.77
CA LYS A 57 22.44 -17.33 -26.92
C LYS A 57 23.10 -17.63 -25.56
N PRO A 58 23.90 -16.69 -25.02
CA PRO A 58 24.67 -16.89 -23.80
C PRO A 58 23.80 -17.05 -22.55
N HIS A 59 22.63 -16.41 -22.52
CA HIS A 59 21.66 -16.47 -21.42
C HIS A 59 20.33 -17.06 -21.90
N ARG A 60 20.40 -18.14 -22.70
CA ARG A 60 19.22 -18.88 -23.14
C ARG A 60 18.42 -19.43 -21.97
N GLU A 61 17.12 -19.65 -22.20
CA GLU A 61 16.27 -20.29 -21.22
C GLU A 61 16.72 -21.73 -20.90
N SER A 62 16.55 -22.13 -19.64
CA SER A 62 16.75 -23.52 -19.23
C SER A 62 15.70 -24.46 -19.82
N LEU A 63 14.51 -23.92 -20.10
CA LEU A 63 13.36 -24.64 -20.64
C LEU A 63 13.33 -24.55 -22.18
N PRO A 64 13.53 -25.66 -22.92
CA PRO A 64 13.16 -25.74 -24.33
C PRO A 64 11.65 -25.55 -24.50
N LYS A 65 11.20 -25.09 -25.67
CA LYS A 65 9.77 -24.85 -25.93
C LYS A 65 8.92 -26.09 -25.57
N VAL A 66 7.99 -25.91 -24.63
CA VAL A 66 6.93 -26.88 -24.30
C VAL A 66 5.60 -26.29 -24.73
N SER A 67 4.79 -27.07 -25.44
CA SER A 67 3.58 -26.57 -26.10
C SER A 67 2.41 -27.53 -25.93
N THR A 68 1.19 -26.97 -26.00
CA THR A 68 -0.06 -27.70 -26.19
C THR A 68 -0.15 -28.43 -27.53
N GLY A 69 0.76 -28.14 -28.48
CA GLY A 69 0.49 -28.31 -29.90
C GLY A 69 -0.60 -27.34 -30.36
N CYS A 70 -0.99 -27.44 -31.63
CA CYS A 70 -2.09 -26.64 -32.15
C CYS A 70 -3.43 -27.15 -31.60
N VAL A 71 -4.22 -26.25 -31.03
CA VAL A 71 -5.57 -26.53 -30.53
C VAL A 71 -6.60 -25.72 -31.30
N THR A 72 -7.76 -26.31 -31.54
CA THR A 72 -8.94 -25.61 -32.05
C THR A 72 -9.72 -25.05 -30.88
N LEU A 73 -9.90 -23.73 -30.85
CA LEU A 73 -10.60 -23.05 -29.77
C LEU A 73 -12.13 -23.18 -29.94
N SER A 74 -12.83 -23.32 -28.82
CA SER A 74 -14.30 -23.25 -28.78
C SER A 74 -14.77 -21.82 -28.52
N LYS A 75 -16.06 -21.54 -28.76
CA LYS A 75 -16.68 -20.26 -28.36
C LYS A 75 -16.78 -20.09 -26.84
N GLU A 76 -16.84 -21.19 -26.10
CA GLU A 76 -16.89 -21.21 -24.65
C GLU A 76 -15.49 -21.12 -24.04
N TRP A 77 -15.38 -20.48 -22.88
CA TRP A 77 -14.16 -20.48 -22.08
C TRP A 77 -13.81 -21.89 -21.66
N LYS A 78 -12.61 -22.33 -22.04
CA LYS A 78 -12.07 -23.61 -21.65
C LYS A 78 -10.71 -23.42 -21.00
N GLN A 79 -10.45 -24.15 -19.93
CA GLN A 79 -9.14 -24.22 -19.31
C GLN A 79 -8.23 -25.15 -20.11
N TYR A 80 -7.01 -24.69 -20.36
CA TYR A 80 -5.93 -25.42 -20.98
C TYR A 80 -4.76 -25.53 -20.01
N THR A 81 -3.94 -26.57 -20.18
CA THR A 81 -2.82 -26.88 -19.31
C THR A 81 -1.59 -27.25 -20.15
N ILE A 82 -0.45 -26.68 -19.80
CA ILE A 82 0.87 -27.10 -20.27
C ILE A 82 1.55 -27.83 -19.12
N ASP A 83 1.87 -29.12 -19.31
CA ASP A 83 2.56 -29.94 -18.31
C ASP A 83 4.05 -29.58 -18.24
N LEU A 84 4.49 -29.19 -17.05
CA LEU A 84 5.87 -28.80 -16.73
C LEU A 84 6.54 -29.80 -15.78
N THR A 85 5.92 -30.95 -15.53
CA THR A 85 6.47 -32.00 -14.66
C THR A 85 7.86 -32.43 -15.13
N GLY A 86 8.84 -32.33 -14.23
CA GLY A 86 10.23 -32.71 -14.48
C GLY A 86 10.98 -31.82 -15.47
N LYS A 87 10.44 -30.65 -15.83
CA LYS A 87 11.11 -29.68 -16.71
C LYS A 87 12.08 -28.78 -15.92
N ASP A 88 13.10 -28.28 -16.59
CA ASP A 88 14.09 -27.37 -15.99
C ASP A 88 13.60 -25.92 -16.02
N LEU A 89 13.05 -25.46 -14.89
CA LEU A 89 12.45 -24.13 -14.71
C LEU A 89 13.35 -23.14 -13.93
N ARG A 90 14.66 -23.41 -13.86
CA ARG A 90 15.61 -22.57 -13.11
C ARG A 90 15.77 -21.17 -13.70
N TYR A 91 15.57 -21.02 -15.01
CA TYR A 91 15.74 -19.75 -15.72
C TYR A 91 14.78 -19.64 -16.90
N VAL A 92 13.64 -18.95 -16.68
CA VAL A 92 12.56 -18.77 -17.65
C VAL A 92 12.43 -17.30 -18.07
N LEU A 93 12.70 -17.03 -19.35
CA LEU A 93 12.52 -15.77 -20.07
C LEU A 93 11.18 -15.66 -20.82
N SER A 94 10.45 -16.75 -21.06
CA SER A 94 9.20 -16.79 -21.80
C SER A 94 8.19 -17.59 -21.03
N GLY A 95 7.58 -16.92 -20.04
CA GLY A 95 6.58 -17.54 -19.18
C GLY A 95 5.30 -17.96 -19.89
N PHE A 96 4.91 -17.29 -20.98
CA PHE A 96 3.75 -17.66 -21.80
C PHE A 96 3.87 -17.06 -23.21
N GLY A 97 3.46 -17.82 -24.21
CA GLY A 97 3.42 -17.40 -25.60
C GLY A 97 2.37 -18.15 -26.40
N TRP A 98 2.02 -17.60 -27.55
CA TRP A 98 1.14 -18.24 -28.52
C TRP A 98 1.68 -18.04 -29.94
N VAL A 99 1.33 -18.94 -30.85
CA VAL A 99 1.61 -18.83 -32.27
C VAL A 99 0.42 -19.35 -33.07
N THR A 100 0.18 -18.73 -34.21
CA THR A 100 -0.82 -19.15 -35.18
C THR A 100 -0.27 -18.91 -36.59
N ASN A 101 -0.93 -19.43 -37.62
CA ASN A 101 -0.56 -19.13 -38.99
C ASN A 101 -1.78 -19.13 -39.92
N ALA A 102 -1.62 -18.46 -41.07
CA ALA A 102 -2.69 -18.29 -42.05
C ALA A 102 -3.17 -19.63 -42.65
N PRO A 103 -2.31 -20.60 -43.03
CA PRO A 103 -2.78 -21.89 -43.54
C PRO A 103 -3.72 -22.64 -42.59
N ARG A 104 -3.43 -22.63 -41.30
CA ARG A 104 -4.25 -23.26 -40.25
C ARG A 104 -5.62 -22.62 -40.08
N ASN A 105 -5.70 -21.31 -40.28
CA ASN A 105 -6.93 -20.54 -40.17
C ASN A 105 -7.54 -20.21 -41.53
N LEU A 106 -7.23 -21.00 -42.58
CA LEU A 106 -7.80 -20.86 -43.92
C LEU A 106 -7.65 -19.45 -44.52
N GLY A 107 -6.58 -18.74 -44.15
CA GLY A 107 -6.32 -17.36 -44.56
C GLY A 107 -7.28 -16.33 -43.96
N GLN A 108 -8.06 -16.69 -42.95
CA GLN A 108 -9.02 -15.79 -42.31
C GLN A 108 -8.38 -15.04 -41.14
N GLU A 109 -8.85 -13.81 -40.92
CA GLU A 109 -8.60 -13.11 -39.66
C GLU A 109 -9.29 -13.84 -38.52
N ILE A 110 -8.55 -14.04 -37.43
CA ILE A 110 -9.05 -14.67 -36.22
C ILE A 110 -8.92 -13.72 -35.04
N THR A 111 -9.86 -13.84 -34.12
CA THR A 111 -9.82 -13.18 -32.81
C THR A 111 -10.07 -14.24 -31.76
N PHE A 112 -9.26 -14.24 -30.70
CA PHE A 112 -9.42 -15.13 -29.58
C PHE A 112 -9.02 -14.41 -28.29
N TYR A 113 -9.49 -14.93 -27.18
CA TYR A 113 -9.35 -14.34 -25.87
C TYR A 113 -8.61 -15.32 -24.97
N ILE A 114 -7.71 -14.80 -24.15
CA ILE A 114 -6.96 -15.55 -23.13
C ILE A 114 -7.21 -14.86 -21.80
N ASP A 115 -7.34 -15.65 -20.74
CA ASP A 115 -7.42 -15.13 -19.38
C ASP A 115 -6.74 -16.09 -18.40
N ASP A 116 -6.50 -15.60 -17.19
CA ASP A 116 -6.08 -16.37 -16.03
C ASP A 116 -4.83 -17.25 -16.22
N ILE A 117 -3.80 -16.68 -16.86
CA ILE A 117 -2.51 -17.34 -17.07
C ILE A 117 -1.78 -17.47 -15.73
N ARG A 118 -1.53 -18.70 -15.29
CA ARG A 118 -0.90 -18.98 -13.99
C ARG A 118 0.05 -20.16 -14.06
N PHE A 119 1.20 -20.02 -13.41
CA PHE A 119 1.99 -21.18 -12.97
C PHE A 119 1.40 -21.69 -11.66
N ASP A 120 1.36 -23.00 -11.45
CA ASP A 120 0.99 -23.63 -10.19
C ASP A 120 2.13 -23.57 -9.16
N LEU A 121 2.58 -22.35 -8.88
CA LEU A 121 3.67 -22.11 -7.93
C LEU A 121 3.15 -21.26 -6.78
N GLU A 122 2.87 -21.93 -5.66
CA GLU A 122 2.53 -21.24 -4.43
C GLU A 122 3.76 -20.50 -3.89
N ARG A 123 3.53 -19.23 -3.58
CA ARG A 123 4.53 -18.35 -2.97
C ARG A 123 3.87 -17.69 -1.78
N PRO A 124 3.54 -18.42 -0.70
CA PRO A 124 2.73 -17.87 0.39
C PRO A 124 3.50 -16.86 1.25
N ASP A 125 4.83 -16.92 1.22
CA ASP A 125 5.74 -16.16 2.09
C ASP A 125 6.61 -15.13 1.33
N ASP A 126 6.38 -14.95 0.02
CA ASP A 126 7.07 -13.88 -0.73
C ASP A 126 6.64 -12.50 -0.23
N LEU A 127 7.60 -11.57 -0.18
CA LEU A 127 7.38 -10.16 0.17
C LEU A 127 6.34 -9.53 -0.73
N ARG A 128 5.31 -8.95 -0.11
CA ARG A 128 4.23 -8.25 -0.81
C ARG A 128 3.58 -7.20 0.07
N PHE A 129 2.92 -6.25 -0.59
CA PHE A 129 1.91 -5.42 0.04
C PHE A 129 0.51 -5.76 -0.45
N ILE A 130 -0.48 -5.50 0.39
CA ILE A 130 -1.90 -5.66 0.08
C ILE A 130 -2.36 -4.39 -0.64
N ALA A 131 -3.14 -4.54 -1.71
CA ALA A 131 -3.74 -3.40 -2.40
C ALA A 131 -4.64 -2.61 -1.44
N SER A 132 -4.50 -1.29 -1.46
CA SER A 132 -5.27 -0.39 -0.60
C SER A 132 -6.74 -0.33 -0.98
N TYR A 133 -7.04 -0.43 -2.28
CA TYR A 133 -8.40 -0.35 -2.80
C TYR A 133 -8.75 -1.53 -3.70
N GLU A 134 -9.97 -2.04 -3.53
CA GLU A 134 -10.62 -2.93 -4.48
C GLU A 134 -11.27 -2.12 -5.61
N THR A 135 -10.46 -1.83 -6.64
CA THR A 135 -10.90 -1.03 -7.79
C THR A 135 -11.82 -1.79 -8.75
N LEU A 136 -12.62 -1.05 -9.51
CA LEU A 136 -13.42 -1.61 -10.60
C LEU A 136 -12.54 -1.87 -11.84
N PRO A 137 -12.83 -2.91 -12.63
CA PRO A 137 -12.11 -3.24 -13.86
C PRO A 137 -12.55 -2.32 -15.02
N THR A 138 -12.28 -1.02 -14.90
CA THR A 138 -12.67 0.02 -15.86
C THR A 138 -11.46 0.82 -16.35
N GLN A 139 -11.64 1.49 -17.49
CA GLN A 139 -10.69 2.49 -18.02
C GLN A 139 -11.34 3.90 -18.08
N LYS A 140 -12.55 4.05 -17.53
CA LYS A 140 -13.35 5.28 -17.63
C LYS A 140 -13.34 6.13 -16.36
N ASN A 141 -12.85 5.58 -15.26
CA ASN A 141 -12.80 6.24 -13.97
C ASN A 141 -11.34 6.35 -13.56
N ASP A 142 -10.83 7.57 -13.45
CA ASP A 142 -9.40 7.84 -13.18
C ASP A 142 -8.96 7.22 -11.84
N PHE A 143 -9.79 7.30 -10.80
CA PHE A 143 -9.48 6.69 -9.51
C PHE A 143 -9.27 5.17 -9.63
N ASP A 144 -10.20 4.46 -10.28
CA ASP A 144 -10.11 3.00 -10.45
C ASP A 144 -8.94 2.57 -11.36
N VAL A 145 -8.48 3.45 -12.26
CA VAL A 145 -7.30 3.21 -13.10
C VAL A 145 -6.02 3.41 -12.30
N VAL A 146 -5.90 4.53 -11.59
CA VAL A 146 -4.67 4.90 -10.87
C VAL A 146 -4.47 4.03 -9.63
N MET A 147 -5.54 3.70 -8.88
CA MET A 147 -5.43 2.98 -7.60
C MET A 147 -5.30 1.46 -7.74
N ARG A 148 -5.40 0.89 -8.95
CA ARG A 148 -5.56 -0.55 -9.18
C ARG A 148 -4.46 -1.42 -8.57
N ASN A 149 -3.23 -0.92 -8.54
CA ASN A 149 -2.08 -1.63 -7.97
C ASN A 149 -1.40 -0.84 -6.85
N VAL A 150 -2.10 0.12 -6.24
CA VAL A 150 -1.54 0.96 -5.18
C VAL A 150 -1.70 0.25 -3.84
N ALA A 151 -0.59 0.19 -3.10
CA ALA A 151 -0.56 -0.23 -1.71
C ALA A 151 0.08 0.89 -0.88
N PHE A 152 -0.74 1.67 -0.18
CA PHE A 152 -0.26 2.72 0.70
C PHE A 152 0.49 2.14 1.89
N THR A 153 1.61 2.77 2.23
CA THR A 153 2.45 2.40 3.38
C THR A 153 1.65 2.47 4.68
N TYR A 154 0.81 3.49 4.83
CA TYR A 154 -0.11 3.64 5.97
C TYR A 154 -1.07 2.45 6.11
N ASP A 155 -1.82 2.12 5.06
CA ASP A 155 -2.81 1.04 5.13
C ASP A 155 -2.16 -0.32 5.44
N ASN A 156 -0.99 -0.58 4.88
CA ASN A 156 -0.26 -1.82 5.11
C ASN A 156 0.35 -1.87 6.53
N ALA A 157 0.77 -0.73 7.08
CA ALA A 157 1.15 -0.62 8.49
C ALA A 157 -0.05 -0.90 9.42
N LEU A 158 -1.24 -0.38 9.10
CA LEU A 158 -2.46 -0.70 9.85
C LEU A 158 -2.86 -2.17 9.74
N ALA A 159 -2.78 -2.76 8.54
CA ALA A 159 -3.08 -4.17 8.34
C ALA A 159 -2.14 -5.06 9.16
N LEU A 160 -0.85 -4.72 9.21
CA LEU A 160 0.13 -5.38 10.07
C LEU A 160 -0.30 -5.30 11.54
N LEU A 161 -0.65 -4.10 12.04
CA LEU A 161 -1.10 -3.92 13.43
C LEU A 161 -2.39 -4.69 13.74
N ALA A 162 -3.34 -4.75 12.81
CA ALA A 162 -4.57 -5.52 12.95
C ALA A 162 -4.28 -7.04 13.02
N PHE A 163 -3.38 -7.55 12.18
CA PHE A 163 -2.95 -8.94 12.23
C PHE A 163 -2.24 -9.30 13.53
N LEU A 164 -1.32 -8.44 14.00
CA LEU A 164 -0.68 -8.61 15.31
C LEU A 164 -1.71 -8.67 16.44
N SER A 165 -2.72 -7.80 16.37
CA SER A 165 -3.78 -7.70 17.39
C SER A 165 -4.69 -8.93 17.43
N ASN A 166 -5.01 -9.53 16.28
CA ASN A 166 -5.84 -10.75 16.23
C ASN A 166 -5.02 -12.00 16.62
N GLY A 167 -3.77 -12.08 16.17
CA GLY A 167 -2.76 -12.98 16.72
C GLY A 167 -2.91 -14.47 16.39
N SER A 168 -3.75 -14.87 15.44
CA SER A 168 -3.76 -16.27 14.97
C SER A 168 -2.44 -16.61 14.26
N THR A 169 -2.12 -17.90 14.12
CA THR A 169 -0.88 -18.32 13.45
C THR A 169 -0.77 -17.78 12.03
N ASP A 170 -1.87 -17.74 11.26
CA ASP A 170 -1.84 -17.18 9.91
C ASP A 170 -1.75 -15.65 9.91
N ASP A 171 -2.37 -14.97 10.89
CA ASP A 171 -2.26 -13.51 11.01
C ASP A 171 -0.82 -13.10 11.34
N LEU A 172 -0.17 -13.80 12.29
CA LEU A 172 1.22 -13.51 12.64
C LEU A 172 2.15 -13.72 11.44
N ARG A 173 1.93 -14.77 10.65
CA ARG A 173 2.66 -15.00 9.40
C ARG A 173 2.44 -13.84 8.40
N ARG A 174 1.22 -13.34 8.25
CA ARG A 174 0.91 -12.20 7.38
C ARG A 174 1.50 -10.89 7.90
N ALA A 175 1.45 -10.66 9.21
CA ALA A 175 2.09 -9.51 9.84
C ALA A 175 3.61 -9.52 9.61
N GLU A 176 4.24 -10.69 9.72
CA GLU A 176 5.67 -10.88 9.44
C GLU A 176 6.01 -10.55 7.99
N ILE A 177 5.21 -11.01 7.02
CA ILE A 177 5.39 -10.66 5.59
C ILE A 177 5.33 -9.14 5.36
N LEU A 178 4.38 -8.45 6.00
CA LEU A 178 4.26 -6.99 5.87
C LEU A 178 5.41 -6.25 6.56
N ALA A 179 5.88 -6.75 7.71
CA ALA A 179 7.04 -6.19 8.41
C ALA A 179 8.31 -6.34 7.57
N ASP A 180 8.58 -7.54 7.06
CA ASP A 180 9.70 -7.82 6.16
C ASP A 180 9.60 -7.00 4.87
N ALA A 181 8.39 -6.76 4.34
CA ALA A 181 8.16 -5.92 3.17
C ALA A 181 8.50 -4.44 3.44
N LEU A 182 8.10 -3.87 4.59
CA LEU A 182 8.47 -2.51 4.98
C LEU A 182 9.98 -2.34 5.15
N VAL A 183 10.64 -3.32 5.78
CA VAL A 183 12.10 -3.37 5.89
C VAL A 183 12.75 -3.39 4.52
N TYR A 184 12.32 -4.31 3.65
CA TYR A 184 12.85 -4.42 2.30
C TYR A 184 12.69 -3.13 1.51
N ALA A 185 11.52 -2.51 1.59
CA ALA A 185 11.20 -1.27 0.90
C ALA A 185 12.09 -0.10 1.34
N SER A 186 12.36 0.02 2.65
CA SER A 186 13.28 1.03 3.20
C SER A 186 14.71 0.85 2.69
N GLN A 187 15.15 -0.40 2.51
CA GLN A 187 16.53 -0.72 2.12
C GLN A 187 16.75 -0.77 0.60
N ASN A 188 15.69 -0.94 -0.19
CA ASN A 188 15.76 -1.22 -1.63
C ASN A 188 14.93 -0.22 -2.45
N ASP A 189 14.90 1.05 -2.05
CA ASP A 189 14.31 2.10 -2.87
C ASP A 189 15.03 2.21 -4.23
N ARG A 190 14.26 2.44 -5.30
CA ARG A 190 14.81 2.51 -6.65
C ARG A 190 15.83 3.64 -6.83
N PHE A 191 15.69 4.75 -6.11
CA PHE A 191 16.49 5.96 -6.29
C PHE A 191 17.25 6.32 -5.01
N TYR A 192 16.53 6.56 -3.91
CA TYR A 192 17.13 6.97 -2.63
C TYR A 192 17.91 5.83 -1.96
N ASN A 193 18.86 6.20 -1.09
CA ASN A 193 19.66 5.27 -0.28
C ASN A 193 19.68 5.68 1.21
N ASP A 194 18.81 6.60 1.61
CA ASP A 194 18.75 7.17 2.96
C ASP A 194 17.72 6.49 3.86
N GLY A 195 17.19 5.35 3.43
CA GLY A 195 16.25 4.54 4.20
C GLY A 195 14.80 5.03 4.18
N ARG A 196 14.50 6.16 3.52
CA ARG A 196 13.13 6.69 3.49
C ARG A 196 12.16 5.71 2.82
N LEU A 197 10.90 5.73 3.27
CA LEU A 197 9.80 5.01 2.62
C LEU A 197 9.01 5.93 1.68
N ARG A 198 8.37 5.35 0.67
CA ARG A 198 7.41 6.05 -0.18
C ARG A 198 6.02 6.04 0.42
N ASN A 199 5.16 6.92 -0.06
CA ASN A 199 3.75 6.94 0.31
C ASN A 199 3.05 5.65 -0.11
N ALA A 200 3.43 5.07 -1.25
CA ALA A 200 2.91 3.80 -1.72
C ALA A 200 3.92 2.96 -2.50
N TYR A 201 3.64 1.66 -2.55
CA TYR A 201 4.33 0.66 -3.35
C TYR A 201 3.33 -0.06 -4.27
N ALA A 202 3.84 -0.82 -5.23
CA ALA A 202 3.01 -1.70 -6.02
C ALA A 202 2.48 -2.85 -5.14
N SER A 203 1.17 -3.07 -5.15
CA SER A 203 0.54 -4.22 -4.48
C SER A 203 0.99 -5.54 -5.11
N GLY A 204 1.00 -6.61 -4.31
CA GLY A 204 1.54 -7.92 -4.73
C GLY A 204 3.06 -7.96 -4.61
N ASP A 205 3.72 -8.76 -5.45
CA ASP A 205 5.16 -9.04 -5.37
C ASP A 205 6.00 -7.75 -5.26
N LEU A 206 6.76 -7.57 -4.18
CA LEU A 206 7.40 -6.27 -3.92
C LEU A 206 8.62 -6.00 -4.82
N LYS A 207 9.39 -7.04 -5.15
CA LYS A 207 10.69 -6.88 -5.82
C LYS A 207 10.50 -6.61 -7.32
N SER A 208 11.35 -5.78 -7.89
CA SER A 208 11.43 -5.58 -9.34
C SER A 208 11.67 -6.92 -10.04
N PHE A 209 11.07 -7.10 -11.21
CA PHE A 209 11.23 -8.33 -11.98
C PHE A 209 12.70 -8.56 -12.39
N PRO A 210 13.14 -9.81 -12.59
CA PRO A 210 14.44 -10.10 -13.16
C PRO A 210 14.67 -9.32 -14.47
N GLY A 211 15.86 -8.72 -14.61
CA GLY A 211 16.21 -7.89 -15.76
C GLY A 211 15.65 -6.46 -15.74
N TRP A 212 14.92 -6.07 -14.69
CA TRP A 212 14.48 -4.69 -14.47
C TRP A 212 15.49 -3.97 -13.56
N ARG A 213 15.89 -2.77 -13.99
CA ARG A 213 16.92 -1.93 -13.38
C ARG A 213 16.45 -0.48 -13.33
N SER A 214 15.53 -0.19 -12.42
CA SER A 214 15.10 1.17 -12.12
C SER A 214 16.27 1.95 -11.52
N ASP A 215 16.65 3.05 -12.16
CA ASP A 215 17.87 3.83 -11.83
C ASP A 215 19.14 2.95 -11.67
N GLY A 216 19.23 1.88 -12.45
CA GLY A 216 20.37 0.96 -12.41
C GLY A 216 20.37 -0.04 -11.27
N LYS A 217 19.38 -0.01 -10.36
CA LYS A 217 19.26 -0.94 -9.24
C LYS A 217 18.43 -2.17 -9.60
N GLU A 218 19.01 -3.35 -9.43
CA GLU A 218 18.29 -4.62 -9.46
C GLU A 218 17.57 -4.85 -8.14
N GLY A 219 16.41 -5.51 -8.18
CA GLY A 219 15.67 -5.88 -6.99
C GLY A 219 15.05 -4.70 -6.23
N SER A 220 14.91 -3.53 -6.85
CA SER A 220 14.25 -2.39 -6.18
C SER A 220 12.81 -2.72 -5.80
N ALA A 221 12.34 -2.13 -4.70
CA ALA A 221 10.93 -2.17 -4.34
C ALA A 221 10.11 -1.45 -5.43
N ARG A 222 9.10 -2.14 -5.98
CA ARG A 222 8.28 -1.61 -7.07
C ARG A 222 7.37 -0.50 -6.57
N LEU A 223 7.33 0.60 -7.30
CA LEU A 223 6.35 1.67 -7.09
C LEU A 223 5.11 1.41 -7.94
N PRO A 224 3.92 1.89 -7.53
CA PRO A 224 2.70 1.67 -8.29
C PRO A 224 2.67 2.56 -9.52
N GLY A 225 1.85 2.18 -10.48
CA GLY A 225 1.69 2.90 -11.74
C GLY A 225 0.59 2.28 -12.58
N PHE A 226 0.21 2.94 -13.66
CA PHE A 226 -0.91 2.55 -14.48
C PHE A 226 -0.65 2.80 -15.96
N TRP A 227 -1.33 2.01 -16.80
CA TRP A 227 -1.30 2.19 -18.24
C TRP A 227 -2.46 3.09 -18.66
N ASP A 228 -2.15 4.21 -19.30
CA ASP A 228 -3.14 5.09 -19.93
C ASP A 228 -3.38 4.59 -21.37
N CYS A 229 -4.59 4.08 -21.63
CA CYS A 229 -4.96 3.54 -22.93
C CYS A 229 -5.02 4.59 -24.05
N GLU A 230 -5.34 5.84 -23.73
CA GLU A 230 -5.45 6.92 -24.72
C GLU A 230 -4.06 7.41 -25.13
N LYS A 231 -3.19 7.64 -24.15
CA LYS A 231 -1.80 8.08 -24.36
C LYS A 231 -0.86 6.94 -24.75
N LYS A 232 -1.30 5.68 -24.59
CA LYS A 232 -0.52 4.46 -24.85
C LYS A 232 0.82 4.49 -24.14
N ARG A 233 0.80 4.85 -22.86
CA ARG A 233 1.98 5.08 -22.05
C ARG A 233 1.73 4.66 -20.61
N TRP A 234 2.80 4.22 -19.94
CA TRP A 234 2.81 4.01 -18.50
C TRP A 234 3.01 5.32 -17.74
N PHE A 235 2.29 5.47 -16.64
CA PHE A 235 2.38 6.61 -15.72
C PHE A 235 2.52 6.13 -14.28
N GLU A 236 3.12 6.99 -13.47
CA GLU A 236 3.11 6.90 -12.03
C GLU A 236 2.31 8.08 -11.48
N ASP A 237 1.94 8.00 -10.20
CA ASP A 237 1.25 9.07 -9.49
C ASP A 237 2.22 9.83 -8.58
N GLU A 238 2.12 11.16 -8.59
CA GLU A 238 3.05 12.05 -7.87
C GLU A 238 2.96 11.84 -6.35
N PHE A 239 1.75 11.65 -5.82
CA PHE A 239 1.57 11.40 -4.39
C PHE A 239 2.15 10.04 -4.00
N CYS A 240 1.94 8.99 -4.80
CA CYS A 240 2.44 7.65 -4.49
C CYS A 240 3.96 7.58 -4.40
N VAL A 241 4.69 8.28 -5.27
CA VAL A 241 6.16 8.32 -5.26
C VAL A 241 6.74 9.29 -4.22
N SER A 242 5.91 10.07 -3.54
CA SER A 242 6.34 11.03 -2.51
C SER A 242 6.69 10.35 -1.18
N THR A 243 7.19 11.11 -0.20
CA THR A 243 7.47 10.63 1.17
C THR A 243 6.87 11.59 2.20
N HIS A 244 5.74 11.21 2.79
CA HIS A 244 5.08 11.99 3.84
C HIS A 244 5.40 11.47 5.23
N THR A 245 5.48 12.39 6.17
CA THR A 245 5.91 12.13 7.55
C THR A 245 4.99 11.14 8.27
N GLY A 246 3.67 11.26 8.11
CA GLY A 246 2.71 10.33 8.71
C GLY A 246 2.91 8.89 8.23
N ASN A 247 3.09 8.69 6.92
CA ASN A 247 3.34 7.36 6.35
C ASN A 247 4.62 6.70 6.93
N VAL A 248 5.68 7.49 7.10
CA VAL A 248 6.92 7.03 7.74
C VAL A 248 6.69 6.69 9.22
N ALA A 249 5.97 7.55 9.94
CA ALA A 249 5.69 7.35 11.37
C ALA A 249 4.82 6.11 11.63
N TRP A 250 3.80 5.84 10.81
CA TRP A 250 3.01 4.62 10.90
C TRP A 250 3.81 3.36 10.60
N ALA A 251 4.71 3.40 9.61
CA ALA A 251 5.65 2.31 9.38
C ALA A 251 6.57 2.06 10.58
N MET A 252 7.05 3.12 11.24
CA MET A 252 7.81 2.99 12.50
C MET A 252 6.98 2.32 13.59
N ILE A 253 5.74 2.78 13.84
CA ILE A 253 4.84 2.19 14.85
C ILE A 253 4.62 0.69 14.58
N ALA A 254 4.36 0.32 13.32
CA ALA A 254 4.14 -1.05 12.92
C ALA A 254 5.40 -1.93 13.06
N LEU A 255 6.58 -1.44 12.68
CA LEU A 255 7.85 -2.15 12.85
C LEU A 255 8.23 -2.30 14.32
N ILE A 256 7.96 -1.30 15.15
CA ILE A 256 8.19 -1.38 16.60
C ILE A 256 7.29 -2.46 17.22
N SER A 257 6.00 -2.51 16.85
CA SER A 257 5.09 -3.57 17.29
C SER A 257 5.52 -4.95 16.76
N ALA A 258 6.01 -5.03 15.52
CA ALA A 258 6.56 -6.27 14.98
C ALA A 258 7.82 -6.71 15.74
N TYR A 259 8.68 -5.78 16.16
CA TYR A 259 9.85 -6.09 17.00
C TYR A 259 9.44 -6.64 18.36
N GLU A 260 8.53 -5.97 19.07
CA GLU A 260 8.03 -6.46 20.37
C GLU A 260 7.39 -7.86 20.26
N ARG A 261 6.80 -8.19 19.10
CA ARG A 261 6.20 -9.50 18.85
C ARG A 261 7.20 -10.59 18.45
N PHE A 262 8.11 -10.29 17.53
CA PHE A 262 8.94 -11.29 16.83
C PHE A 262 10.41 -11.27 17.23
N ASP A 263 10.86 -10.26 17.96
CA ASP A 263 12.24 -10.09 18.44
C ASP A 263 13.28 -10.10 17.30
N LYS A 264 12.91 -9.60 16.10
CA LYS A 264 13.84 -9.43 14.98
C LYS A 264 14.45 -8.03 15.00
N GLU A 265 15.74 -7.96 15.32
CA GLU A 265 16.52 -6.71 15.37
C GLU A 265 16.45 -5.84 14.10
N GLU A 266 16.21 -6.45 12.93
CA GLU A 266 16.06 -5.71 11.68
C GLU A 266 14.83 -4.78 11.70
N TYR A 267 13.77 -5.13 12.44
CA TYR A 267 12.58 -4.29 12.59
C TYR A 267 12.89 -3.05 13.43
N LEU A 268 13.51 -3.22 14.60
CA LEU A 268 13.89 -2.11 15.48
C LEU A 268 14.89 -1.18 14.79
N SER A 269 15.98 -1.74 14.24
CA SER A 269 17.00 -0.94 13.56
C SER A 269 16.46 -0.20 12.33
N THR A 270 15.48 -0.76 11.61
CA THR A 270 14.79 -0.03 10.54
C THR A 270 13.92 1.10 11.08
N ALA A 271 13.16 0.88 12.16
CA ALA A 271 12.39 1.94 12.81
C ALA A 271 13.28 3.08 13.33
N GLU A 272 14.45 2.77 13.92
CA GLU A 272 15.43 3.77 14.32
C GLU A 272 15.97 4.57 13.12
N ARG A 273 16.33 3.91 12.02
CA ARG A 273 16.79 4.60 10.79
C ARG A 273 15.74 5.54 10.23
N LEU A 274 14.47 5.12 10.19
CA LEU A 274 13.36 5.98 9.78
C LEU A 274 13.22 7.18 10.72
N GLY A 275 13.37 6.96 12.03
CA GLY A 275 13.34 8.04 13.02
C GLY A 275 14.50 9.04 12.89
N GLU A 276 15.71 8.56 12.60
CA GLU A 276 16.86 9.42 12.28
C GLU A 276 16.62 10.21 10.99
N TRP A 277 16.09 9.55 9.94
CA TRP A 277 15.74 10.23 8.70
C TRP A 277 14.74 11.37 8.91
N VAL A 278 13.69 11.13 9.71
CA VAL A 278 12.71 12.17 10.08
C VAL A 278 13.40 13.32 10.82
N GLU A 279 14.26 13.02 11.79
CA GLU A 279 14.98 14.06 12.55
C GLU A 279 15.85 14.92 11.63
N GLU A 280 16.68 14.29 10.81
CA GLU A 280 17.64 14.97 9.93
C GLU A 280 16.94 15.82 8.86
N ASN A 281 15.83 15.31 8.32
CA ASN A 281 15.20 15.93 7.16
C ASN A 281 14.02 16.81 7.51
N LEU A 282 13.31 16.55 8.61
CA LEU A 282 11.96 17.11 8.83
C LEU A 282 11.81 17.86 10.15
N ARG A 283 12.82 17.85 11.03
CA ARG A 283 12.77 18.68 12.23
C ARG A 283 12.64 20.16 11.86
N ASP A 284 11.71 20.85 12.52
CA ASP A 284 11.49 22.28 12.33
C ASP A 284 11.40 23.02 13.66
N ASN A 285 12.07 24.17 13.73
CA ASN A 285 12.13 25.00 14.93
C ASN A 285 11.34 26.33 14.79
N ARG A 286 10.64 26.54 13.66
CA ARG A 286 9.79 27.74 13.48
C ARG A 286 8.52 27.60 14.31
N GLY A 287 7.94 28.71 14.74
CA GLY A 287 6.65 28.73 15.44
C GLY A 287 6.61 27.78 16.65
N ALA A 288 5.59 26.91 16.70
CA ALA A 288 5.43 25.89 17.74
C ALA A 288 6.39 24.69 17.61
N LYS A 289 7.44 24.80 16.77
CA LYS A 289 8.39 23.72 16.43
C LYS A 289 7.68 22.53 15.76
N GLY A 290 8.02 21.29 16.09
CA GLY A 290 7.45 20.07 15.48
C GLY A 290 8.19 19.58 14.24
N TYR A 291 7.53 18.72 13.47
CA TYR A 291 8.04 18.10 12.25
C TYR A 291 7.20 18.47 11.04
N LEU A 292 7.88 18.65 9.90
CA LEU A 292 7.32 19.06 8.62
C LEU A 292 6.49 17.96 7.93
N GLY A 293 5.76 18.32 6.87
CA GLY A 293 4.88 17.42 6.12
C GLY A 293 5.56 16.31 5.34
N GLY A 294 6.84 16.48 4.97
CA GLY A 294 7.61 15.50 4.20
C GLY A 294 8.16 16.10 2.89
N PHE A 295 8.17 15.28 1.84
CA PHE A 295 8.57 15.62 0.48
C PHE A 295 7.49 15.17 -0.50
N HIS A 296 7.10 16.07 -1.41
CA HIS A 296 6.10 15.84 -2.46
C HIS A 296 6.73 16.02 -3.84
N GLY A 297 6.54 15.06 -4.74
CA GLY A 297 6.98 15.16 -6.12
C GLY A 297 8.00 14.11 -6.56
N TRP A 298 8.47 14.29 -7.79
CA TRP A 298 9.32 13.35 -8.51
C TRP A 298 10.77 13.35 -8.04
N GLU A 299 11.42 12.19 -8.13
CA GLU A 299 12.88 12.10 -8.11
C GLU A 299 13.49 12.85 -9.31
N PRO A 300 14.71 13.42 -9.17
CA PRO A 300 15.55 13.44 -7.97
C PRO A 300 15.25 14.62 -7.03
N ASN A 301 14.36 15.54 -7.42
CA ASN A 301 14.17 16.84 -6.77
C ASN A 301 12.73 17.02 -6.27
N PRO A 302 12.26 16.23 -5.28
CA PRO A 302 10.94 16.43 -4.72
C PRO A 302 10.89 17.74 -3.93
N LYS A 303 9.73 18.40 -3.94
CA LYS A 303 9.48 19.62 -3.17
C LYS A 303 9.36 19.26 -1.68
N LYS A 304 10.11 19.95 -0.83
CA LYS A 304 9.92 19.85 0.63
C LYS A 304 8.60 20.52 1.03
N LEU A 305 7.76 19.83 1.79
CA LEU A 305 6.52 20.35 2.35
C LEU A 305 6.84 21.10 3.64
N LEU A 306 6.63 22.42 3.66
CA LEU A 306 7.08 23.28 4.76
C LEU A 306 6.00 23.53 5.83
N TYR A 307 4.78 23.09 5.55
CA TYR A 307 3.71 22.97 6.55
C TYR A 307 3.98 21.83 7.55
N LYS A 308 3.23 21.83 8.65
CA LYS A 308 3.24 20.79 9.68
C LYS A 308 1.82 20.27 9.85
N SER A 309 1.65 18.96 9.96
CA SER A 309 0.37 18.32 10.25
C SER A 309 0.33 17.89 11.72
N THR A 310 -0.79 18.15 12.40
CA THR A 310 -1.04 17.66 13.77
C THR A 310 -1.06 16.14 13.79
N GLU A 311 -1.67 15.53 12.79
CA GLU A 311 -1.72 14.09 12.60
C GLU A 311 -0.31 13.48 12.55
N HIS A 312 0.54 13.98 11.64
CA HIS A 312 1.90 13.47 11.49
C HIS A 312 2.72 13.59 12.79
N ASN A 313 2.50 14.65 13.56
CA ASN A 313 3.22 14.86 14.83
C ASN A 313 2.64 14.01 15.98
N LEU A 314 1.36 13.64 15.95
CA LEU A 314 0.79 12.63 16.86
C LEU A 314 1.46 11.28 16.63
N ASP A 315 1.61 10.87 15.37
CA ASP A 315 2.23 9.61 15.00
C ASP A 315 3.70 9.54 15.44
N LEU A 316 4.47 10.60 15.16
CA LEU A 316 5.86 10.69 15.57
C LEU A 316 6.04 10.74 17.09
N TYR A 317 5.14 11.41 17.82
CA TYR A 317 5.16 11.39 19.27
C TYR A 317 5.11 9.95 19.78
N VAL A 318 4.16 9.15 19.29
CA VAL A 318 4.04 7.75 19.71
C VAL A 318 5.26 6.94 19.28
N ALA A 319 5.67 7.03 18.02
CA ALA A 319 6.80 6.28 17.50
C ALA A 319 8.09 6.54 18.31
N PHE A 320 8.41 7.82 18.57
CA PHE A 320 9.58 8.19 19.36
C PHE A 320 9.45 7.84 20.85
N THR A 321 8.25 7.94 21.43
CA THR A 321 8.02 7.46 22.81
C THR A 321 8.30 5.97 22.91
N ARG A 322 7.84 5.16 21.96
CA ARG A 322 8.06 3.71 21.98
C ARG A 322 9.52 3.34 21.71
N LEU A 323 10.22 4.05 20.81
CA LEU A 323 11.67 3.89 20.66
C LEU A 323 12.42 4.20 21.96
N TYR A 324 12.01 5.24 22.69
CA TYR A 324 12.59 5.53 24.00
C TYR A 324 12.33 4.41 25.02
N GLU A 325 11.11 3.87 25.07
CA GLU A 325 10.75 2.75 25.95
C GLU A 325 11.62 1.51 25.70
N LEU A 326 11.92 1.20 24.44
CA LEU A 326 12.71 0.02 24.06
C LEU A 326 14.22 0.21 24.23
N THR A 327 14.75 1.37 23.83
CA THR A 327 16.21 1.59 23.74
C THR A 327 16.79 2.26 24.98
N GLY A 328 15.98 3.00 25.74
CA GLY A 328 16.43 3.87 26.82
C GLY A 328 17.25 5.09 26.37
N ASP A 329 17.44 5.31 25.07
CA ASP A 329 18.24 6.43 24.56
C ASP A 329 17.47 7.77 24.71
N PRO A 330 17.98 8.73 25.51
CA PRO A 330 17.28 9.99 25.78
C PRO A 330 17.00 10.84 24.54
N LYS A 331 17.67 10.62 23.40
CA LYS A 331 17.36 11.34 22.15
C LYS A 331 15.93 11.11 21.70
N TRP A 332 15.42 9.88 21.84
CA TRP A 332 14.06 9.53 21.42
C TRP A 332 13.02 10.21 22.30
N LYS A 333 13.29 10.32 23.60
CA LYS A 333 12.44 11.10 24.52
C LYS A 333 12.39 12.58 24.12
N GLU A 334 13.52 13.17 23.78
CA GLU A 334 13.59 14.57 23.34
C GLU A 334 12.73 14.79 22.07
N ARG A 335 12.90 13.94 21.07
CA ARG A 335 12.15 13.99 19.80
C ARG A 335 10.65 13.78 20.00
N ALA A 336 10.27 12.84 20.87
CA ALA A 336 8.88 12.64 21.25
C ALA A 336 8.28 13.91 21.87
N LEU A 337 9.00 14.56 22.80
CA LEU A 337 8.55 15.80 23.42
C LEU A 337 8.50 16.98 22.44
N HIS A 338 9.40 17.02 21.44
CA HIS A 338 9.37 18.00 20.37
C HIS A 338 8.11 17.86 19.50
N ALA A 339 7.74 16.64 19.12
CA ALA A 339 6.50 16.35 18.39
C ALA A 339 5.25 16.67 19.24
N LYS A 340 5.22 16.18 20.50
CA LYS A 340 4.12 16.44 21.44
C LYS A 340 3.90 17.94 21.66
N GLY A 341 4.97 18.71 21.81
CA GLY A 341 4.89 20.16 21.99
C GLY A 341 4.14 20.86 20.86
N PHE A 342 4.36 20.45 19.61
CA PHE A 342 3.61 20.96 18.47
C PHE A 342 2.13 20.56 18.52
N VAL A 343 1.83 19.28 18.78
CA VAL A 343 0.44 18.78 18.89
C VAL A 343 -0.34 19.60 19.92
N LEU A 344 0.24 19.82 21.11
CA LEU A 344 -0.43 20.57 22.16
C LEU A 344 -0.65 22.04 21.80
N ALA A 345 0.22 22.63 20.97
CA ALA A 345 0.03 23.99 20.48
C ALA A 345 -1.14 24.12 19.48
N MET A 346 -1.60 23.00 18.90
CA MET A 346 -2.76 22.95 18.01
C MET A 346 -4.08 22.76 18.76
N TRP A 347 -4.05 22.58 20.09
CA TRP A 347 -5.26 22.52 20.91
C TRP A 347 -5.93 23.88 21.02
N ASP A 348 -7.22 23.92 20.77
CA ASP A 348 -8.10 25.07 20.93
C ASP A 348 -9.03 24.82 22.12
N GLU A 349 -8.64 25.33 23.30
CA GLU A 349 -9.43 25.21 24.54
C GLU A 349 -10.82 25.82 24.44
N ARG A 350 -11.03 26.81 23.55
CA ARG A 350 -12.31 27.52 23.46
C ARG A 350 -13.36 26.67 22.75
N GLU A 351 -12.95 26.00 21.67
CA GLU A 351 -13.84 25.15 20.88
C GLU A 351 -13.75 23.67 21.27
N GLY A 352 -12.73 23.28 22.05
CA GLY A 352 -12.51 21.90 22.47
C GLY A 352 -12.08 21.01 21.31
N LYS A 353 -11.18 21.48 20.44
CA LYS A 353 -10.70 20.72 19.27
C LYS A 353 -9.22 20.93 18.99
N PHE A 354 -8.65 20.06 18.19
CA PHE A 354 -7.32 20.26 17.60
C PHE A 354 -7.44 20.81 16.17
N TRP A 355 -6.58 21.77 15.84
CA TRP A 355 -6.41 22.24 14.46
C TRP A 355 -5.64 21.23 13.61
N THR A 356 -5.82 21.26 12.28
CA THR A 356 -5.17 20.34 11.33
C THR A 356 -3.63 20.50 11.30
N GLY A 357 -3.13 21.69 11.61
CA GLY A 357 -1.70 21.99 11.59
C GLY A 357 -1.41 23.43 11.19
N THR A 358 -0.35 23.64 10.42
CA THR A 358 0.06 24.98 9.95
C THR A 358 -0.09 25.13 8.44
N MET A 359 -0.02 26.36 7.96
CA MET A 359 0.23 26.70 6.55
C MET A 359 1.70 26.42 6.19
N GLU A 360 2.06 26.60 4.91
CA GLU A 360 3.42 26.39 4.36
C GLU A 360 4.50 27.28 4.99
N ASP A 361 4.13 28.39 5.65
CA ASP A 361 5.09 29.19 6.42
C ASP A 361 5.63 28.46 7.68
N GLY A 362 5.01 27.33 8.05
CA GLY A 362 5.36 26.49 9.19
C GLY A 362 4.98 27.10 10.55
N VAL A 363 4.20 28.19 10.56
CA VAL A 363 3.91 28.98 11.77
C VAL A 363 2.43 29.28 11.91
N THR A 364 1.78 29.76 10.85
CA THR A 364 0.38 30.17 10.88
C THR A 364 -0.51 28.93 10.98
N ILE A 365 -1.38 28.85 11.99
CA ILE A 365 -2.34 27.75 12.13
C ILE A 365 -3.27 27.72 10.91
N ASN A 366 -3.37 26.56 10.27
CA ASN A 366 -4.35 26.33 9.22
C ASN A 366 -5.73 26.15 9.87
N ARG A 367 -6.67 27.04 9.53
CA ARG A 367 -8.05 27.05 10.03
C ARG A 367 -9.09 26.76 8.96
N ASP A 368 -8.66 26.40 7.76
CA ASP A 368 -9.53 26.21 6.61
C ASP A 368 -10.28 24.88 6.68
N VAL A 369 -9.60 23.83 7.18
CA VAL A 369 -10.16 22.48 7.32
C VAL A 369 -9.89 21.96 8.73
N VAL A 370 -10.90 21.36 9.35
CA VAL A 370 -10.76 20.59 10.58
C VAL A 370 -11.12 19.15 10.24
N PRO A 371 -10.15 18.23 10.18
CA PRO A 371 -10.42 16.83 9.89
C PRO A 371 -10.78 16.06 11.17
N LEU A 372 -11.53 14.98 10.99
CA LEU A 372 -12.01 14.11 12.06
C LEU A 372 -10.88 13.33 12.74
N ASP A 373 -9.96 12.80 11.95
CA ASP A 373 -8.85 11.95 12.40
C ASP A 373 -8.08 12.56 13.57
N VAL A 374 -7.65 13.82 13.45
CA VAL A 374 -6.88 14.52 14.50
C VAL A 374 -7.65 14.54 15.83
N GLN A 375 -8.98 14.61 15.81
CA GLN A 375 -9.78 14.60 17.04
C GLN A 375 -9.75 13.22 17.70
N ALA A 376 -9.95 12.15 16.92
CA ALA A 376 -9.90 10.78 17.43
C ALA A 376 -8.48 10.36 17.83
N TRP A 377 -7.49 10.67 17.00
CA TRP A 377 -6.10 10.22 17.17
C TRP A 377 -5.42 10.91 18.34
N ALA A 378 -5.79 12.18 18.65
CA ALA A 378 -5.30 12.83 19.85
C ALA A 378 -5.68 12.06 21.13
N ILE A 379 -6.90 11.51 21.20
CA ILE A 379 -7.35 10.66 22.31
C ILE A 379 -6.52 9.37 22.38
N LEU A 380 -6.23 8.77 21.23
CA LEU A 380 -5.53 7.50 21.15
C LEU A 380 -4.02 7.62 21.43
N ALA A 381 -3.37 8.67 20.92
CA ALA A 381 -1.95 8.90 21.08
C ALA A 381 -1.63 9.53 22.45
N LEU A 382 -2.41 10.49 22.94
CA LEU A 382 -2.17 11.15 24.23
C LEU A 382 -2.78 10.39 25.42
N ARG A 383 -2.64 9.06 25.43
CA ARG A 383 -3.35 8.17 26.38
C ARG A 383 -3.24 8.57 27.86
N ASP A 384 -2.10 9.14 28.27
CA ASP A 384 -1.85 9.54 29.66
C ASP A 384 -2.48 10.90 30.03
N ASP A 385 -2.83 11.70 29.02
CA ASP A 385 -3.40 13.06 29.17
C ASP A 385 -4.85 13.13 28.66
N VAL A 386 -5.46 11.99 28.31
CA VAL A 386 -6.74 11.90 27.58
C VAL A 386 -7.86 12.74 28.20
N GLN A 387 -7.93 12.80 29.53
CA GLN A 387 -8.96 13.54 30.28
C GLN A 387 -8.98 15.04 29.96
N LYS A 388 -7.84 15.62 29.54
CA LYS A 388 -7.74 17.04 29.19
C LYS A 388 -8.34 17.36 27.81
N TYR A 389 -8.49 16.35 26.96
CA TYR A 389 -8.82 16.51 25.54
C TYR A 389 -10.11 15.80 25.14
N MET A 390 -10.88 15.29 26.11
CA MET A 390 -12.17 14.61 25.88
C MET A 390 -13.16 15.46 25.07
N ASP A 391 -13.06 16.79 25.18
CA ASP A 391 -13.90 17.71 24.41
C ASP A 391 -13.69 17.56 22.89
N ALA A 392 -12.55 17.03 22.43
CA ALA A 392 -12.30 16.73 21.01
C ALA A 392 -13.33 15.74 20.45
N LEU A 393 -13.73 14.74 21.23
CA LEU A 393 -14.78 13.79 20.84
C LEU A 393 -16.15 14.47 20.77
N SER A 394 -16.44 15.35 21.73
CA SER A 394 -17.67 16.15 21.72
C SER A 394 -17.72 17.09 20.51
N TYR A 395 -16.60 17.69 20.14
CA TYR A 395 -16.47 18.49 18.93
C TYR A 395 -16.73 17.64 17.68
N ALA A 396 -16.07 16.48 17.56
CA ALA A 396 -16.27 15.54 16.45
C ALA A 396 -17.75 15.18 16.27
N GLU A 397 -18.45 14.84 17.35
CA GLU A 397 -19.88 14.54 17.34
C GLU A 397 -20.73 15.70 16.84
N LYS A 398 -20.44 16.90 17.34
CA LYS A 398 -21.20 18.09 16.99
C LYS A 398 -20.96 18.51 15.55
N HIS A 399 -19.75 18.32 15.04
CA HIS A 399 -19.27 18.94 13.80
C HIS A 399 -19.15 17.99 12.59
N HIS A 400 -18.92 16.70 12.83
CA HIS A 400 -18.65 15.71 11.79
C HIS A 400 -19.71 14.59 11.71
N ALA A 401 -20.54 14.40 12.75
CA ALA A 401 -21.48 13.29 12.76
C ALA A 401 -22.52 13.40 11.63
N VAL A 402 -22.67 12.32 10.85
CA VAL A 402 -23.56 12.21 9.69
C VAL A 402 -24.01 10.77 9.50
N GLY A 403 -25.29 10.55 9.18
CA GLY A 403 -25.79 9.21 8.84
C GLY A 403 -25.62 8.13 9.94
N GLY A 404 -25.40 8.54 11.19
CA GLY A 404 -25.06 7.66 12.31
C GLY A 404 -23.57 7.37 12.49
N GLY A 405 -22.74 7.73 11.51
CA GLY A 405 -21.27 7.69 11.57
C GLY A 405 -20.69 9.10 11.55
N PHE A 406 -19.52 9.25 10.94
CA PHE A 406 -18.80 10.53 10.86
C PHE A 406 -18.27 10.78 9.45
N ASP A 407 -18.21 12.04 9.07
CA ASP A 407 -17.56 12.53 7.87
C ASP A 407 -16.07 12.87 8.15
N PHE A 408 -15.26 12.91 7.09
CA PHE A 408 -13.87 13.34 7.16
C PHE A 408 -13.75 14.80 7.62
N ASP A 409 -14.48 15.72 7.00
CA ASP A 409 -14.50 17.13 7.37
C ASP A 409 -15.83 17.53 8.03
N THR A 410 -16.14 18.83 8.06
CA THR A 410 -17.33 19.37 8.73
C THR A 410 -18.52 19.61 7.81
N ASP A 411 -18.43 19.28 6.52
CA ASP A 411 -19.47 19.54 5.52
C ASP A 411 -20.61 18.49 5.55
N ARG A 412 -20.32 17.29 6.08
CA ARG A 412 -21.28 16.20 6.34
C ARG A 412 -21.96 15.71 5.07
N ASP A 413 -21.21 15.64 3.98
CA ASP A 413 -21.68 15.14 2.71
C ASP A 413 -21.79 13.60 2.65
N GLY A 414 -21.16 12.86 3.57
CA GLY A 414 -21.26 11.40 3.66
C GLY A 414 -20.49 10.75 4.81
N ILE A 415 -20.69 9.46 5.02
CA ILE A 415 -19.93 8.71 6.03
C ILE A 415 -18.56 8.32 5.46
N TRP A 416 -17.49 8.69 6.17
CA TRP A 416 -16.15 8.15 6.04
C TRP A 416 -15.97 7.01 7.05
N TYR A 417 -15.90 5.77 6.58
CA TYR A 417 -15.98 4.60 7.44
C TYR A 417 -14.71 4.38 8.26
N GLU A 418 -13.55 4.76 7.72
CA GLU A 418 -12.30 4.67 8.46
C GLU A 418 -12.30 5.61 9.67
N GLY A 419 -12.62 6.88 9.48
CA GLY A 419 -12.78 7.84 10.57
C GLY A 419 -13.87 7.45 11.58
N THR A 420 -14.97 6.85 11.09
CA THR A 420 -16.00 6.29 11.96
C THR A 420 -15.44 5.14 12.83
N ALA A 421 -14.58 4.29 12.28
CA ALA A 421 -13.92 3.23 13.04
C ALA A 421 -12.87 3.80 14.03
N GLN A 422 -12.13 4.84 13.65
CA GLN A 422 -11.21 5.56 14.53
C GLN A 422 -11.94 6.14 15.76
N MET A 423 -13.11 6.76 15.55
CA MET A 423 -13.99 7.22 16.64
C MET A 423 -14.46 6.06 17.53
N ALA A 424 -14.76 4.89 16.97
CA ALA A 424 -15.12 3.72 17.76
C ALA A 424 -13.96 3.25 18.67
N VAL A 425 -12.73 3.21 18.16
CA VAL A 425 -11.54 2.91 18.98
C VAL A 425 -11.36 3.97 20.07
N ALA A 426 -11.51 5.25 19.74
CA ALA A 426 -11.40 6.35 20.70
C ALA A 426 -12.44 6.24 21.83
N TYR A 427 -13.69 5.93 21.50
CA TYR A 427 -14.74 5.67 22.49
C TYR A 427 -14.43 4.47 23.39
N ILE A 428 -13.89 3.38 22.83
CA ILE A 428 -13.45 2.23 23.64
C ILE A 428 -12.33 2.64 24.61
N ALA A 429 -11.35 3.41 24.14
CA ALA A 429 -10.21 3.86 24.93
C ALA A 429 -10.63 4.72 26.14
N VAL A 430 -11.72 5.47 26.03
CA VAL A 430 -12.26 6.33 27.10
C VAL A 430 -13.40 5.69 27.89
N GLY A 431 -13.71 4.41 27.63
CA GLY A 431 -14.71 3.63 28.37
C GLY A 431 -16.15 3.78 27.87
N GLU A 432 -16.40 4.48 26.77
CA GLU A 432 -17.71 4.72 26.18
C GLU A 432 -18.15 3.60 25.21
N LYS A 433 -18.06 2.34 25.67
CA LYS A 433 -18.22 1.14 24.83
C LYS A 433 -19.55 1.07 24.07
N GLU A 434 -20.66 1.46 24.69
CA GLU A 434 -21.98 1.45 24.04
C GLU A 434 -22.03 2.34 22.80
N ARG A 435 -21.27 3.44 22.79
CA ARG A 435 -21.18 4.32 21.63
C ARG A 435 -20.36 3.68 20.54
N ALA A 436 -19.22 3.10 20.90
CA ALA A 436 -18.36 2.38 19.97
C ALA A 436 -19.11 1.22 19.30
N TYR A 437 -19.86 0.42 20.04
CA TYR A 437 -20.62 -0.70 19.48
C TYR A 437 -21.66 -0.27 18.45
N ARG A 438 -22.33 0.87 18.66
CA ARG A 438 -23.24 1.43 17.63
C ARG A 438 -22.52 1.81 16.34
N LEU A 439 -21.30 2.36 16.43
CA LEU A 439 -20.50 2.67 15.24
C LEU A 439 -20.02 1.40 14.54
N ILE A 440 -19.59 0.40 15.30
CA ILE A 440 -19.18 -0.91 14.76
C ILE A 440 -20.35 -1.58 14.02
N GLU A 441 -21.54 -1.61 14.61
CA GLU A 441 -22.75 -2.15 13.95
C GLU A 441 -23.14 -1.36 12.68
N LEU A 442 -22.88 -0.05 12.65
CA LEU A 442 -23.09 0.76 11.45
C LEU A 442 -22.09 0.38 10.35
N ILE A 443 -20.82 0.23 10.69
CA ILE A 443 -19.76 -0.16 9.75
C ILE A 443 -20.04 -1.57 9.21
N GLU A 444 -20.47 -2.50 10.05
CA GLU A 444 -20.85 -3.87 9.65
C GLU A 444 -21.96 -3.88 8.58
N LYS A 445 -22.92 -2.96 8.66
CA LYS A 445 -23.98 -2.83 7.63
C LYS A 445 -23.46 -2.33 6.29
N ALA A 446 -22.29 -1.69 6.27
CA ALA A 446 -21.65 -1.20 5.04
C ALA A 446 -20.66 -2.21 4.43
N GLN A 447 -20.41 -3.33 5.11
CA GLN A 447 -19.46 -4.34 4.64
C GLN A 447 -19.86 -4.88 3.27
N LEU A 448 -18.88 -4.93 2.37
CA LEU A 448 -19.05 -5.43 1.01
C LEU A 448 -19.14 -6.97 1.00
N PRO A 449 -19.68 -7.60 -0.06
CA PRO A 449 -19.87 -9.07 -0.10
C PRO A 449 -18.61 -9.91 0.10
N ASN A 450 -17.43 -9.36 -0.20
CA ASN A 450 -16.13 -10.00 0.00
C ASN A 450 -15.56 -9.77 1.42
N GLY A 451 -16.26 -9.05 2.29
CA GLY A 451 -15.86 -8.77 3.66
C GLY A 451 -15.10 -7.46 3.87
N ALA A 452 -14.75 -6.73 2.81
CA ALA A 452 -14.08 -5.43 2.93
C ALA A 452 -15.03 -4.35 3.46
N ILE A 453 -14.50 -3.42 4.25
CA ILE A 453 -15.20 -2.17 4.58
C ILE A 453 -14.88 -1.15 3.49
N PRO A 454 -15.88 -0.48 2.88
CA PRO A 454 -15.61 0.54 1.88
C PRO A 454 -15.00 1.78 2.53
N ALA A 455 -14.22 2.59 1.81
CA ALA A 455 -13.66 3.83 2.38
C ALA A 455 -14.75 4.84 2.76
N ALA A 456 -15.74 5.02 1.88
CA ALA A 456 -16.81 6.00 2.05
C ALA A 456 -18.18 5.42 1.70
N SER A 457 -19.25 6.04 2.18
CA SER A 457 -20.64 5.69 1.86
C SER A 457 -21.09 6.03 0.43
N LYS A 458 -20.30 6.82 -0.30
CA LYS A 458 -20.57 7.23 -1.68
C LYS A 458 -19.26 7.48 -2.43
N ASP A 459 -19.36 7.56 -3.76
CA ASP A 459 -18.25 8.06 -4.60
C ASP A 459 -18.16 9.58 -4.51
N GLY A 460 -16.93 10.11 -4.40
CA GLY A 460 -16.68 11.55 -4.39
C GLY A 460 -16.98 12.22 -3.04
N LEU A 461 -16.83 11.52 -1.91
CA LEU A 461 -16.91 12.13 -0.58
C LEU A 461 -15.76 13.14 -0.42
N THR A 462 -16.10 14.37 -0.03
CA THR A 462 -15.17 15.50 0.12
C THR A 462 -14.35 15.38 1.39
N THR A 463 -13.17 16.00 1.38
CA THR A 463 -12.24 15.97 2.51
C THR A 463 -11.90 17.38 3.02
N GLY A 464 -12.48 18.41 2.42
CA GLY A 464 -12.04 19.80 2.56
C GLY A 464 -10.70 20.09 1.87
N PHE A 465 -9.96 19.05 1.50
CA PHE A 465 -8.78 19.11 0.66
C PHE A 465 -9.14 18.81 -0.81
N ASN A 466 -8.20 19.05 -1.73
CA ASN A 466 -8.43 18.89 -3.17
C ASN A 466 -8.35 17.42 -3.64
N TRP A 467 -8.97 16.50 -2.89
CA TRP A 467 -9.08 15.07 -3.20
C TRP A 467 -10.28 14.43 -2.50
N PHE A 468 -10.68 13.23 -2.93
CA PHE A 468 -11.94 12.60 -2.55
C PHE A 468 -11.78 11.13 -2.14
N TYR A 469 -12.73 10.63 -1.35
CA TYR A 469 -12.92 9.20 -1.10
C TYR A 469 -13.99 8.58 -2.01
N PHE A 470 -13.85 7.28 -2.28
CA PHE A 470 -14.76 6.52 -3.13
C PHE A 470 -15.34 5.30 -2.41
N HIS A 471 -16.53 4.86 -2.83
CA HIS A 471 -17.17 3.66 -2.31
C HIS A 471 -16.52 2.42 -2.94
N ARG A 472 -15.34 2.08 -2.44
CA ARG A 472 -14.53 0.91 -2.82
C ARG A 472 -14.03 0.24 -1.56
N GLY A 473 -13.93 -1.09 -1.57
CA GLY A 473 -13.34 -1.85 -0.46
C GLY A 473 -11.95 -1.29 -0.15
N HIS A 474 -11.70 -0.95 1.12
CA HIS A 474 -10.52 -0.20 1.53
C HIS A 474 -9.78 -0.90 2.67
N LEU A 475 -8.46 -1.06 2.52
CA LEU A 475 -7.62 -1.74 3.49
C LEU A 475 -7.55 -0.99 4.83
N GLY A 476 -7.31 0.33 4.79
CA GLY A 476 -7.25 1.17 6.00
C GLY A 476 -8.57 1.14 6.80
N ALA A 477 -9.71 1.30 6.12
CA ALA A 477 -11.03 1.25 6.75
C ALA A 477 -11.31 -0.12 7.38
N THR A 478 -10.93 -1.19 6.68
CA THR A 478 -11.10 -2.56 7.18
C THR A 478 -10.20 -2.84 8.38
N ALA A 479 -8.95 -2.38 8.36
CA ALA A 479 -8.01 -2.55 9.47
C ALA A 479 -8.48 -1.81 10.73
N TRP A 480 -8.89 -0.54 10.61
CA TRP A 480 -9.45 0.22 11.72
C TRP A 480 -10.72 -0.40 12.28
N TYR A 481 -11.61 -0.92 11.43
CA TYR A 481 -12.79 -1.65 11.86
C TYR A 481 -12.44 -2.91 12.68
N ILE A 482 -11.45 -3.70 12.23
CA ILE A 482 -10.96 -4.87 12.98
C ILE A 482 -10.40 -4.44 14.34
N LEU A 483 -9.57 -3.40 14.38
CA LEU A 483 -9.00 -2.86 15.62
C LEU A 483 -10.09 -2.38 16.59
N ALA A 484 -11.14 -1.72 16.08
CA ALA A 484 -12.30 -1.32 16.86
C ALA A 484 -13.04 -2.53 17.45
N LYS A 485 -13.24 -3.60 16.66
CA LYS A 485 -13.87 -4.83 17.16
C LYS A 485 -13.04 -5.55 18.23
N LEU A 486 -11.72 -5.51 18.07
CA LEU A 486 -10.79 -6.06 19.07
C LEU A 486 -10.66 -5.16 20.30
N GLY A 487 -11.10 -3.89 20.22
CA GLY A 487 -10.93 -2.90 21.27
C GLY A 487 -9.47 -2.52 21.49
N VAL A 488 -8.68 -2.55 20.43
CA VAL A 488 -7.23 -2.31 20.47
C VAL A 488 -6.92 -0.92 19.91
N ASN A 489 -6.08 -0.18 20.65
CA ASN A 489 -5.54 1.09 20.20
C ASN A 489 -4.27 0.84 19.35
N PRO A 490 -4.29 1.12 18.03
CA PRO A 490 -3.20 0.75 17.13
C PRO A 490 -1.87 1.44 17.43
N TYR A 491 -1.88 2.62 18.06
CA TYR A 491 -0.65 3.32 18.44
C TYR A 491 0.22 2.52 19.41
N TRP A 492 -0.39 1.65 20.21
CA TRP A 492 0.24 1.03 21.37
C TRP A 492 0.16 -0.51 21.36
N VAL A 493 -0.02 -1.13 20.19
CA VAL A 493 0.03 -2.60 20.03
C VAL A 493 1.41 -3.10 20.40
N LYS A 494 1.49 -4.11 21.26
CA LYS A 494 2.74 -4.76 21.69
C LYS A 494 2.73 -6.25 21.36
#